data_AF-A0A1S1MJL7-F1
#
_entry.id   AF-A0A1S1MJL7-F1
#
_cell.length_a   1.000
_cell.length_b   1.000
_cell.length_c   1.000
_cell.angle_alpha   90.00
_cell.angle_beta   90.00
_cell.angle_gamma   90.00
#
_symmetry.space_group_name_H-M   'P 1'
#
loop_
_entity.id
_entity.type
_entity.pdbx_description
1 polymer ?
#
loop_
_entity_poly.entity_id
_entity_poly.type
_entity_poly.pdbx_seq_one_letter_code
_entity_poly.pdbx_strand_id
1 'polypeptide(L)'
;MTECSCGGDPADRAGADHSHAGADCAEVIAEVWTLLDGECTAETREKLRRHLEACPGCFRHYGIEERIKSLIARKCSGEKAPDSLRERLRLEISRTIIIRG
;
A
#
# COMPACT_ATOMS: atom_id res chain seq x y z
N MET A 1 0.96 21.72 50.99
CA MET A 1 -0.02 20.78 50.40
C MET A 1 -0.85 21.58 49.41
N THR A 2 -0.34 21.75 48.21
CA THR A 2 -1.05 22.43 47.12
C THR A 2 -1.14 21.42 45.99
N GLU A 3 -2.38 21.13 45.62
CA GLU A 3 -2.78 20.05 44.72
C GLU A 3 -2.23 20.34 43.32
N CYS A 4 -1.49 19.38 42.77
CA CYS A 4 -1.03 19.42 41.39
C CYS A 4 -2.21 18.97 40.50
N SER A 5 -3.01 19.94 40.05
CA SER A 5 -4.10 19.69 39.12
C SER A 5 -3.52 19.32 37.74
N CYS A 6 -3.90 18.14 37.28
CA CYS A 6 -3.71 17.64 35.93
C CYS A 6 -4.34 18.56 34.89
N GLY A 7 -3.52 19.35 34.19
CA GLY A 7 -3.89 20.03 32.95
C GLY A 7 -3.49 19.16 31.77
N GLY A 8 -4.32 18.16 31.42
CA GLY A 8 -4.18 17.48 30.14
C GLY A 8 -4.72 18.38 29.03
N ASP A 9 -3.88 18.72 28.06
CA ASP A 9 -4.25 19.56 26.93
C ASP A 9 -5.44 18.97 26.14
N PRO A 10 -6.52 19.74 25.89
CA PRO A 10 -7.67 19.26 25.13
C PRO A 10 -7.43 19.14 23.62
N ALA A 11 -6.20 19.33 23.14
CA ALA A 11 -5.85 19.26 21.72
C ALA A 11 -5.67 17.83 21.19
N ASP A 12 -5.64 16.81 22.07
CA ASP A 12 -5.39 15.40 21.70
C ASP A 12 -6.68 14.60 21.44
N ARG A 13 -7.76 15.26 21.01
CA ARG A 13 -9.07 14.62 20.71
C ARG A 13 -9.70 15.08 19.40
N ALA A 14 -8.90 15.32 18.37
CA ALA A 14 -9.39 15.45 17.00
C ALA A 14 -9.29 14.10 16.27
N GLY A 15 -10.07 13.12 16.74
CA GLY A 15 -10.03 11.75 16.23
C GLY A 15 -11.41 11.11 16.15
N ALA A 16 -12.44 11.87 15.76
CA ALA A 16 -13.76 11.30 15.47
C ALA A 16 -14.61 12.29 14.66
N ASP A 17 -14.53 12.23 13.33
CA ASP A 17 -15.74 12.20 12.51
C ASP A 17 -15.41 11.69 11.09
N HIS A 18 -15.48 10.37 10.92
CA HIS A 18 -15.52 9.74 9.61
C HIS A 18 -16.76 8.85 9.58
N SER A 19 -17.93 9.48 9.67
CA SER A 19 -19.24 8.82 9.61
C SER A 19 -19.64 8.43 8.17
N HIS A 20 -18.74 7.78 7.44
CA HIS A 20 -19.05 7.06 6.20
C HIS A 20 -18.32 5.71 6.20
N ALA A 21 -19.07 4.64 6.48
CA ALA A 21 -18.72 3.24 6.20
C ALA A 21 -17.40 2.70 6.80
N GLY A 22 -17.41 2.32 8.08
CA GLY A 22 -16.34 1.53 8.67
C GLY A 22 -16.08 0.19 7.95
N ALA A 23 -17.09 -0.37 7.27
CA ALA A 23 -16.95 -1.57 6.44
C ALA A 23 -16.10 -1.34 5.19
N ASP A 24 -16.30 -0.23 4.46
CA ASP A 24 -15.55 0.09 3.24
C ASP A 24 -14.08 0.41 3.55
N CYS A 25 -13.80 1.02 4.71
CA CYS A 25 -12.44 1.29 5.15
C CYS A 25 -11.68 -0.02 5.45
N ALA A 26 -12.33 -0.97 6.13
CA ALA A 26 -11.72 -2.26 6.43
C ALA A 26 -11.36 -3.05 5.16
N GLU A 27 -12.25 -3.06 4.16
CA GLU A 27 -11.98 -3.66 2.85
C GLU A 27 -10.78 -3.01 2.15
N VAL A 28 -10.68 -1.68 2.18
CA VAL A 28 -9.57 -0.95 1.54
C VAL A 28 -8.24 -1.28 2.20
N ILE A 29 -8.21 -1.34 3.54
CA ILE A 29 -7.00 -1.69 4.28
C ILE A 29 -6.60 -3.16 4.03
N ALA A 30 -7.56 -4.07 3.92
CA ALA A 30 -7.28 -5.48 3.60
C ALA A 30 -6.64 -5.65 2.20
N GLU A 31 -7.06 -4.84 1.23
CA GLU A 31 -6.58 -4.92 -0.16
C GLU A 31 -5.39 -4.02 -0.49
N VAL A 32 -4.89 -3.25 0.49
CA VAL A 32 -3.87 -2.22 0.26
C VAL A 32 -2.56 -2.79 -0.27
N TRP A 33 -2.17 -3.98 0.20
CA TRP A 33 -0.96 -4.68 -0.26
C TRP A 33 -1.13 -5.23 -1.67
N THR A 34 -2.28 -5.87 -1.97
CA THR A 34 -2.64 -6.30 -3.33
C THR A 34 -2.56 -5.15 -4.33
N LEU A 35 -3.04 -3.97 -3.93
CA LEU A 35 -2.97 -2.75 -4.72
C LEU A 35 -1.52 -2.30 -4.94
N LEU A 36 -0.70 -2.30 -3.88
CA LEU A 36 0.71 -1.93 -3.93
C LEU A 36 1.56 -2.93 -4.74
N ASP A 37 1.19 -4.21 -4.79
CA ASP A 37 1.85 -5.24 -5.61
C ASP A 37 1.41 -5.18 -7.08
N GLY A 38 0.35 -4.43 -7.36
CA GLY A 38 -0.22 -4.32 -8.70
C GLY A 38 -1.06 -5.52 -9.10
N GLU A 39 -1.41 -6.39 -8.14
CA GLU A 39 -2.14 -7.64 -8.33
C GLU A 39 -3.66 -7.45 -8.35
N CYS A 40 -4.16 -6.22 -8.15
CA CYS A 40 -5.57 -5.91 -8.29
C CYS A 40 -6.04 -5.94 -9.75
N THR A 41 -7.28 -6.40 -9.93
CA THR A 41 -8.03 -6.16 -11.17
C THR A 41 -8.21 -4.66 -11.43
N ALA A 42 -8.52 -4.28 -12.66
CA ALA A 42 -8.76 -2.88 -13.02
C ALA A 42 -9.94 -2.28 -12.22
N GLU A 43 -10.99 -3.06 -12.01
CA GLU A 43 -12.18 -2.65 -11.25
C GLU A 43 -11.83 -2.42 -9.76
N THR A 44 -11.15 -3.37 -9.12
CA THR A 44 -10.73 -3.25 -7.72
C THR A 44 -9.82 -2.05 -7.52
N ARG A 45 -8.86 -1.84 -8.44
CA ARG A 45 -7.96 -0.68 -8.40
C ARG A 45 -8.72 0.65 -8.41
N GLU A 46 -9.74 0.76 -9.25
CA GLU A 46 -10.55 1.98 -9.35
C GLU A 46 -11.42 2.20 -8.10
N LYS A 47 -12.04 1.14 -7.57
CA LYS A 47 -12.79 1.20 -6.30
C LYS A 47 -11.89 1.72 -5.16
N LEU A 48 -10.69 1.14 -5.01
CA LEU A 48 -9.76 1.51 -3.97
C LEU A 48 -9.26 2.95 -4.12
N ARG A 49 -8.93 3.39 -5.34
CA ARG A 49 -8.49 4.78 -5.58
C ARG A 49 -9.54 5.80 -5.20
N ARG A 50 -10.79 5.61 -5.64
CA ARG A 50 -11.90 6.51 -5.27
C ARG A 50 -12.08 6.61 -3.76
N HIS A 51 -11.93 5.50 -3.04
CA HIS A 51 -12.00 5.53 -1.57
C HIS A 51 -10.79 6.26 -0.96
N LEU A 52 -9.57 6.01 -1.43
CA LEU A 52 -8.37 6.67 -0.92
C LEU A 52 -8.42 8.20 -1.15
N GLU A 53 -9.03 8.66 -2.25
CA GLU A 53 -9.27 10.07 -2.52
C GLU A 53 -10.33 10.69 -1.58
N ALA A 54 -11.38 9.93 -1.25
CA ALA A 54 -12.47 10.38 -0.40
C ALA A 54 -12.16 10.27 1.12
N CYS A 55 -11.23 9.39 1.51
CA CYS A 55 -10.94 9.07 2.91
C CYS A 55 -9.47 9.38 3.28
N PRO A 56 -9.21 10.55 3.90
CA PRO A 56 -7.87 10.92 4.36
C PRO A 56 -7.25 9.93 5.36
N GLY A 57 -8.09 9.23 6.13
CA GLY A 57 -7.65 8.17 7.05
C GLY A 57 -6.98 7.03 6.29
N CYS A 58 -7.70 6.41 5.36
CA CYS A 58 -7.17 5.33 4.52
C CYS A 58 -5.98 5.80 3.66
N PHE A 59 -5.98 7.04 3.18
CA PHE A 59 -4.84 7.60 2.46
C PHE A 59 -3.56 7.66 3.32
N ARG A 60 -3.67 8.05 4.60
CA ARG A 60 -2.53 8.01 5.53
C ARG A 60 -2.04 6.58 5.77
N HIS A 61 -2.94 5.62 5.96
CA HIS A 61 -2.57 4.21 6.12
C HIS A 61 -1.86 3.69 4.88
N TYR A 62 -2.41 3.90 3.69
CA TYR A 62 -1.77 3.56 2.41
C TYR A 62 -0.35 4.10 2.32
N GLY A 63 -0.13 5.37 2.65
CA GLY A 63 1.20 5.98 2.60
C GLY A 63 2.21 5.37 3.60
N ILE A 64 1.76 4.82 4.72
CA ILE A 64 2.62 4.08 5.65
C ILE A 64 3.03 2.74 5.04
N GLU A 65 2.07 1.98 4.52
CA GLU A 65 2.30 0.66 3.91
C GLU A 65 3.25 0.77 2.70
N GLU A 66 3.06 1.79 1.84
CA GLU A 66 3.95 2.08 0.72
C GLU A 66 5.40 2.31 1.18
N ARG A 67 5.60 3.09 2.24
CA ARG A 67 6.93 3.37 2.81
C ARG A 67 7.57 2.12 3.39
N ILE A 68 6.79 1.28 4.08
CA ILE A 68 7.25 -0.01 4.62
C ILE A 68 7.71 -0.90 3.48
N LYS A 69 6.88 -1.07 2.44
CA LYS A 69 7.21 -1.87 1.27
C LYS A 69 8.46 -1.36 0.55
N SER A 70 8.58 -0.06 0.37
CA SER A 70 9.78 0.58 -0.20
C SER A 70 11.03 0.34 0.66
N LEU A 71 10.90 0.36 1.98
CA LEU A 71 12.01 0.07 2.89
C LEU A 71 12.44 -1.40 2.77
N ILE A 72 11.49 -2.35 2.77
CA ILE A 72 11.75 -3.78 2.58
C ILE A 72 12.44 -4.01 1.23
N ALA A 73 11.92 -3.44 0.15
CA ALA A 73 12.53 -3.56 -1.17
C ALA A 73 13.98 -3.05 -1.21
N ARG A 74 14.33 -2.01 -0.44
CA ARG A 74 15.71 -1.48 -0.39
C ARG A 74 16.64 -2.25 0.54
N LYS A 75 16.13 -2.83 1.62
CA LYS A 75 16.93 -3.47 2.67
C LYS A 75 16.99 -4.99 2.55
N CYS A 76 16.01 -5.59 1.89
CA CYS A 76 15.82 -7.02 1.79
C CYS A 76 15.82 -7.52 0.32
N SER A 77 16.36 -6.75 -0.63
CA SER A 77 16.38 -7.13 -2.07
C SER A 77 17.23 -8.35 -2.42
N GLY A 78 17.88 -8.99 -1.43
CA GLY A 78 18.68 -10.19 -1.63
C GLY A 78 19.77 -10.05 -2.69
N GLU A 79 20.20 -11.18 -3.23
CA GLU A 79 21.13 -11.23 -4.36
C GLU A 79 20.40 -10.95 -5.67
N LYS A 80 21.02 -10.12 -6.52
CA LYS A 80 20.52 -9.93 -7.88
C LYS A 80 20.62 -11.27 -8.62
N ALA A 81 19.57 -11.63 -9.35
CA ALA A 81 19.60 -12.79 -10.24
C ALA A 81 20.86 -12.74 -11.14
N PRO A 82 21.51 -13.85 -11.44
CA PRO A 82 22.73 -13.85 -12.27
C PRO A 82 22.43 -13.42 -13.72
N ASP A 83 23.40 -12.81 -14.38
CA ASP A 83 23.21 -12.28 -15.75
C ASP A 83 22.91 -13.37 -16.77
N SER A 84 23.48 -14.56 -16.60
CA SER A 84 23.19 -15.73 -17.43
C SER A 84 21.70 -16.13 -17.39
N LEU A 85 21.03 -15.99 -16.24
CA LEU A 85 19.60 -16.25 -16.12
C LEU A 85 18.80 -15.16 -16.85
N ARG A 86 19.19 -13.89 -16.72
CA ARG A 86 18.55 -12.77 -17.42
C ARG A 86 18.64 -12.91 -18.94
N GLU A 87 19.81 -13.26 -19.46
CA GLU A 87 20.04 -13.45 -20.89
C GLU A 87 19.19 -14.59 -21.44
N ARG A 88 19.20 -15.75 -20.77
CA ARG A 88 18.36 -16.89 -21.15
C ARG A 88 16.88 -16.52 -21.15
N LEU A 89 16.41 -15.81 -20.14
CA LEU A 89 15.00 -15.40 -20.05
C LEU A 89 14.61 -14.50 -21.22
N ARG A 90 15.46 -13.53 -21.57
CA ARG A 90 15.23 -12.62 -22.71
C ARG A 90 15.11 -13.39 -24.03
N LEU A 91 16.02 -14.33 -24.28
CA LEU A 91 16.00 -15.16 -25.49
C LEU A 91 14.70 -15.98 -25.59
N GLU A 92 14.31 -16.65 -24.49
CA GLU A 92 13.11 -17.48 -24.44
C GLU A 92 11.82 -16.67 -24.62
N ILE A 93 11.74 -15.48 -24.01
CA ILE A 93 10.61 -14.55 -24.19
C ILE A 93 10.53 -14.10 -25.67
N SER A 94 11.63 -13.63 -26.26
CA SER A 94 11.64 -13.22 -27.67
C SER A 94 11.24 -14.35 -28.60
N ARG A 95 11.73 -15.57 -28.37
CA ARG A 95 11.35 -16.75 -29.17
C ARG A 95 9.85 -17.05 -29.07
N THR A 96 9.28 -16.97 -27.86
CA THR A 96 7.88 -17.32 -27.62
C THR A 96 6.92 -16.30 -28.23
N ILE A 97 7.27 -15.01 -28.25
CA ILE A 97 6.46 -13.95 -28.86
C ILE A 97 6.47 -14.04 -30.39
N ILE A 98 7.61 -14.39 -31.01
CA ILE A 98 7.73 -14.50 -32.47
C ILE A 98 6.94 -15.70 -33.04
N ILE A 99 6.83 -16.80 -32.29
CA ILE A 99 6.17 -18.04 -32.76
C ILE A 99 4.64 -17.98 -32.61
N ARG A 100 4.11 -17.09 -31.75
CA ARG A 100 2.68 -16.94 -31.47
C ARG A 100 2.06 -15.65 -32.01
N GLY A 101 2.84 -14.86 -32.77
CA GLY A 101 2.37 -13.67 -33.49
C GLY A 101 1.91 -13.98 -34.90
#